data_AF-K8MHI0-F1
#
_entry.id   AF-K8MHI0-F1
#
_cell.length_a   1.000
_cell.length_b   1.000
_cell.length_c   1.000
_cell.angle_alpha   90.00
_cell.angle_beta   90.00
_cell.angle_gamma   90.00
#
_symmetry.space_group_name_H-M   'P 1'
#
loop_
_entity.id
_entity.type
_entity.pdbx_description
1 polymer ?
#
loop_
_entity_poly.entity_id
_entity_poly.type
_entity_poly.pdbx_seq_one_letter_code
_entity_poly.pdbx_strand_id
1 'polypeptide(L)'
;MNNTIDIYSTPEYRKVEAVVQLMVDGRLTSYRVATETNISKMSLATLTKGTSKIKNITYQTALALIDWYDENHEKYGITID
;
A
#
# COMPACT_ATOMS: atom_id res chain seq x y z
N MET A 1 -9.13 -27.23 -15.12
CA MET A 1 -9.50 -26.04 -14.32
C MET A 1 -8.25 -25.22 -14.13
N ASN A 2 -8.19 -24.00 -14.67
CA ASN A 2 -7.07 -23.09 -14.43
C ASN A 2 -7.20 -22.58 -12.99
N ASN A 3 -6.43 -23.15 -12.06
CA ASN A 3 -6.34 -22.70 -10.68
C ASN A 3 -5.41 -21.48 -10.59
N THR A 4 -5.71 -20.42 -11.33
CA THR A 4 -5.00 -19.16 -11.21
C THR A 4 -5.61 -18.40 -10.05
N ILE A 5 -4.88 -18.31 -8.92
CA ILE A 5 -5.29 -17.47 -7.79
C ILE A 5 -5.10 -16.02 -8.24
N ASP A 6 -6.19 -15.26 -8.33
CA ASP A 6 -6.14 -13.84 -8.61
C ASP A 6 -5.79 -13.07 -7.33
N ILE A 7 -4.49 -12.98 -7.05
CA ILE A 7 -3.97 -12.26 -5.87
C ILE A 7 -4.26 -10.76 -5.88
N TYR A 8 -4.62 -10.17 -7.02
CA TYR A 8 -4.90 -8.72 -7.12
C TYR A 8 -6.30 -8.40 -6.61
N SER A 9 -7.16 -9.42 -6.51
CA SER A 9 -8.53 -9.28 -6.02
C SER A 9 -8.66 -9.46 -4.50
N THR A 10 -7.59 -9.81 -3.79
CA THR A 10 -7.67 -10.06 -2.34
C THR A 10 -7.84 -8.77 -1.55
N PRO A 11 -8.55 -8.80 -0.41
CA PRO A 11 -8.68 -7.65 0.48
C PRO A 11 -7.32 -7.06 0.86
N GLU A 12 -6.32 -7.90 1.14
CA GLU A 12 -4.98 -7.47 1.53
C GLU A 12 -4.28 -6.71 0.40
N TYR A 13 -4.39 -7.16 -0.85
CA TYR A 13 -3.82 -6.43 -1.98
C TYR A 13 -4.47 -5.06 -2.14
N ARG A 14 -5.81 -5.00 -2.06
CA ARG A 14 -6.57 -3.75 -2.15
C ARG A 14 -6.18 -2.75 -1.06
N LYS A 15 -5.91 -3.21 0.16
CA LYS A 15 -5.42 -2.35 1.26
C LYS A 15 -4.09 -1.69 0.89
N VAL A 16 -3.13 -2.48 0.40
CA VAL A 16 -1.84 -1.95 -0.07
C VAL A 16 -2.03 -0.96 -1.22
N GLU A 17 -2.87 -1.31 -2.19
CA GLU A 17 -3.18 -0.45 -3.34
C GLU A 17 -3.79 0.89 -2.90
N ALA A 18 -4.74 0.88 -1.96
CA ALA A 18 -5.36 2.09 -1.44
C ALA A 18 -4.35 3.04 -0.78
N VAL A 19 -3.42 2.52 0.03
CA VAL A 19 -2.38 3.34 0.66
C VAL A 19 -1.42 3.92 -0.39
N VAL A 20 -1.04 3.13 -1.39
CA VAL A 20 -0.21 3.61 -2.51
C VAL A 20 -0.95 4.69 -3.29
N GLN A 21 -2.25 4.53 -3.55
CA GLN A 21 -3.04 5.50 -4.28
C GLN A 21 -3.18 6.82 -3.52
N LEU A 22 -3.33 6.80 -2.19
CA LEU A 22 -3.26 8.03 -1.38
C LEU A 22 -1.94 8.79 -1.58
N MET A 23 -0.82 8.07 -1.72
CA MET A 23 0.47 8.69 -1.96
C MET A 23 0.59 9.24 -3.39
N VAL A 24 0.09 8.51 -4.38
CA VAL A 24 0.04 8.95 -5.78
C VAL A 24 -0.81 10.22 -5.92
N ASP A 25 -1.95 10.28 -5.23
CA ASP A 25 -2.87 11.42 -5.24
C ASP A 25 -2.36 12.62 -4.41
N GLY A 26 -1.24 12.47 -3.71
CA GLY A 26 -0.68 13.50 -2.83
C GLY A 26 -1.47 13.76 -1.54
N ARG A 27 -2.46 12.91 -1.23
CA ARG A 27 -3.28 12.97 -0.01
C ARG A 27 -2.53 12.43 1.22
N LEU A 28 -1.54 11.58 0.98
CA LEU A 28 -0.62 11.02 1.98
C LEU A 28 0.81 11.18 1.48
N THR A 29 1.75 11.58 2.33
CA THR A 29 3.15 11.69 1.90
C THR A 29 3.91 10.41 2.20
N SER A 30 4.83 10.01 1.31
CA SER A 30 5.75 8.89 1.56
C SER A 30 6.58 9.09 2.84
N TYR A 31 6.83 10.35 3.23
CA TYR A 31 7.50 10.66 4.50
C TYR A 31 6.66 10.25 5.71
N ARG A 32 5.36 10.57 5.71
CA ARG A 32 4.46 10.24 6.82
C ARG A 32 4.39 8.72 7.03
N VAL A 33 4.18 7.97 5.95
CA VAL A 33 4.16 6.49 6.01
C VAL A 33 5.51 5.96 6.49
N ALA A 34 6.64 6.50 6.02
CA ALA A 34 7.97 6.08 6.47
C ALA A 34 8.25 6.38 7.96
N THR A 35 7.56 7.35 8.57
CA THR A 35 7.70 7.65 10.01
C THR A 35 6.79 6.80 10.89
N GLU A 36 5.66 6.35 10.36
CA GLU A 36 4.67 5.53 11.07
C GLU A 36 4.90 4.03 10.85
N THR A 37 5.68 3.68 9.84
CA THR A 37 6.06 2.30 9.50
C THR A 37 7.58 2.16 9.51
N ASN A 38 8.09 0.92 9.51
CA ASN A 38 9.52 0.67 9.32
C ASN A 38 9.90 0.53 7.82
N ILE A 39 9.11 1.13 6.91
CA ILE A 39 9.37 1.10 5.46
C ILE A 39 10.25 2.28 5.08
N SER A 40 11.28 2.03 4.26
CA SER A 40 12.15 3.12 3.80
C SER A 40 11.37 4.15 2.96
N LYS A 41 11.65 5.43 3.20
CA LYS A 41 11.09 6.54 2.41
C LYS A 41 11.37 6.38 0.91
N MET A 42 12.52 5.84 0.55
CA MET A 42 12.89 5.61 -0.86
C MET A 42 11.99 4.55 -1.50
N SER A 43 11.72 3.44 -0.81
CA SER A 43 10.82 2.39 -1.29
C SER A 43 9.40 2.93 -1.53
N LEU A 44 8.90 3.76 -0.62
CA LEU A 44 7.59 4.40 -0.75
C LEU A 44 7.59 5.43 -1.90
N ALA A 45 8.69 6.16 -2.08
CA ALA A 45 8.83 7.12 -3.18
C ALA A 45 8.85 6.44 -4.55
N THR A 46 9.46 5.27 -4.70
CA THR A 46 9.46 4.52 -5.97
C THR A 46 8.08 3.91 -6.28
N LEU A 47 7.33 3.49 -5.26
CA LEU A 47 5.92 3.11 -5.41
C LEU A 47 5.06 4.30 -5.86
N THR A 48 5.22 5.45 -5.18
CA THR A 48 4.48 6.69 -5.50
C THR A 48 4.76 7.18 -6.92
N LYS A 49 6.01 7.04 -7.40
CA LYS A 49 6.40 7.39 -8.78
C LYS A 49 6.02 6.33 -9.82
N GLY A 50 5.52 5.17 -9.41
CA GLY A 50 5.23 4.04 -10.29
C GLY A 50 6.47 3.34 -10.87
N THR A 51 7.67 3.66 -10.41
CA THR A 51 8.91 3.00 -10.86
C THR A 51 9.11 1.64 -10.20
N SER A 52 8.46 1.40 -9.05
CA SER A 52 8.27 0.07 -8.45
C SER A 52 6.79 -0.30 -8.48
N LYS A 53 6.49 -1.60 -8.62
CA LYS A 53 5.12 -2.14 -8.62
C LYS A 53 4.83 -2.82 -7.29
N ILE A 54 3.58 -2.78 -6.81
CA ILE A 54 3.15 -3.45 -5.57
C ILE A 54 3.55 -4.93 -5.57
N LYS A 55 3.38 -5.64 -6.69
CA LYS A 55 3.76 -7.06 -6.80
C LYS A 55 5.25 -7.37 -6.59
N ASN A 56 6.11 -6.35 -6.57
CA ASN A 56 7.56 -6.47 -6.40
C ASN A 56 8.04 -6.03 -5.00
N ILE A 57 7.13 -5.65 -4.09
CA ILE A 57 7.51 -5.26 -2.73
C ILE A 57 7.81 -6.49 -1.88
N THR A 58 8.57 -6.32 -0.79
CA THR A 58 8.79 -7.41 0.17
C THR A 58 7.52 -7.71 0.94
N TYR A 59 7.39 -8.94 1.44
CA TYR A 59 6.28 -9.32 2.30
C TYR A 59 6.14 -8.41 3.52
N GLN A 60 7.25 -8.02 4.15
CA GLN A 60 7.25 -7.10 5.29
C GLN A 60 6.73 -5.71 4.92
N THR A 61 7.01 -5.24 3.71
CA THR A 61 6.48 -3.96 3.22
C THR A 61 4.98 -4.06 3.00
N ALA A 62 4.50 -5.18 2.45
CA ALA A 62 3.07 -5.41 2.27
C ALA A 62 2.33 -5.42 3.61
N LEU A 63 2.81 -6.19 4.60
CA LEU A 63 2.23 -6.23 5.94
C LEU A 63 2.18 -4.85 6.59
N ALA A 64 3.28 -4.10 6.57
CA ALA A 64 3.30 -2.77 7.17
C ALA A 64 2.34 -1.77 6.49
N LEU A 65 2.08 -1.92 5.18
CA LEU A 65 1.08 -1.10 4.48
C LEU A 65 -0.35 -1.55 4.77
N ILE A 66 -0.58 -2.84 5.00
CA ILE A 66 -1.87 -3.40 5.45
C ILE A 66 -2.18 -2.90 6.86
N ASP A 67 -1.24 -3.03 7.80
CA ASP A 67 -1.41 -2.58 9.18
C ASP A 67 -1.66 -1.06 9.21
N TRP A 68 -0.89 -0.30 8.43
CA TRP A 68 -1.11 1.14 8.31
C TRP A 68 -2.51 1.47 7.78
N TYR A 69 -2.99 0.74 6.77
CA TYR A 69 -4.35 0.91 6.26
C TYR A 69 -5.36 0.69 7.40
N ASP A 70 -5.29 -0.44 8.09
CA ASP A 70 -6.25 -0.83 9.13
C ASP A 70 -6.33 0.20 10.27
N GLU A 71 -5.23 0.87 10.59
CA GLU A 71 -5.18 1.91 11.61
C GLU A 71 -5.65 3.29 11.15
N ASN A 72 -5.60 3.60 9.84
CA ASN A 72 -5.70 4.98 9.35
C ASN A 72 -6.77 5.22 8.28
N HIS A 73 -7.31 4.18 7.64
CA HIS A 73 -8.12 4.33 6.43
C HIS A 73 -9.33 5.25 6.60
N GLU A 74 -10.00 5.22 7.77
CA GLU A 74 -11.15 6.07 8.08
C GLU A 74 -10.80 7.57 8.05
N LYS A 75 -9.62 7.95 8.57
CA LYS A 75 -9.14 9.34 8.57
C LYS A 75 -8.97 9.89 7.15
N TYR A 76 -8.68 9.01 6.20
CA TYR A 76 -8.53 9.36 4.79
C TYR A 76 -9.79 9.06 3.98
N GLY A 77 -10.90 8.67 4.63
CA GLY A 77 -12.18 8.40 3.98
C GLY A 77 -12.10 7.29 2.94
N ILE A 78 -11.26 6.27 3.18
CA ILE A 78 -11.19 5.08 2.32
C ILE A 78 -11.88 3.92 3.02
N THR A 79 -12.72 3.23 2.25
CA THR A 79 -13.37 1.99 2.64
C THR A 79 -13.20 1.01 1.49
N ILE A 80 -12.72 -0.20 1.78
CA ILE A 80 -12.60 -1.28 0.82
C ILE A 80 -13.69 -2.28 1.18
N ASP A 81 -14.62 -2.48 0.24
CA ASP A 81 -15.68 -3.48 0.33
C ASP A 81 -15.16 -4.92 0.07
#